data_AF-A0A375HUK9-F1
#
_entry.id   AF-A0A375HUK9-F1
#
_cell.length_a   1.000
_cell.length_b   1.000
_cell.length_c   1.000
_cell.angle_alpha   90.00
_cell.angle_beta   90.00
_cell.angle_gamma   90.00
#
_symmetry.space_group_name_H-M   'P 1'
#
loop_
_entity.id
_entity.type
_entity.pdbx_description
1 polymer ?
#
loop_
_entity_poly.entity_id
_entity_poly.type
_entity_poly.pdbx_seq_one_letter_code
_entity_poly.pdbx_strand_id
1 'polypeptide(L)'
;MSSTPVTITAAELQLLRNAAKERDALKGKLRVVTVERDLLLERLKAFQRKLFGATSEVRGSQQKDLFLNEAETLAPTAATLPAQEEEGTPEIEVAGHKRKKRGRKPLDPALPRVPMRHELPESERDYCNCGRICPSERMRTMW
;
A
#
# COMPACT_ATOMS: atom_id res chain seq x y z
N MET A 1 -31.86 54.39 20.66
CA MET A 1 -32.82 54.00 19.61
C MET A 1 -34.01 53.35 20.30
N SER A 2 -35.14 54.04 20.36
CA SER A 2 -36.36 53.55 21.03
C SER A 2 -36.96 52.39 20.24
N SER A 3 -37.00 51.19 20.81
CA SER A 3 -37.71 50.06 20.20
C SER A 3 -39.21 50.35 20.24
N THR A 4 -39.82 50.51 19.08
CA THR A 4 -41.27 50.52 18.97
C THR A 4 -41.79 49.11 19.27
N PRO A 5 -42.75 48.94 20.19
CA PRO A 5 -43.31 47.63 20.46
C PRO A 5 -44.11 47.17 19.24
N VAL A 6 -43.67 46.07 18.62
CA VAL A 6 -44.40 45.42 17.54
C VAL A 6 -45.56 44.65 18.17
N THR A 7 -46.78 45.11 17.93
CA THR A 7 -48.00 44.42 18.38
C THR A 7 -48.40 43.38 17.35
N ILE A 8 -48.15 42.11 17.65
CA ILE A 8 -48.52 40.98 16.79
C ILE A 8 -49.97 40.58 17.08
N THR A 9 -50.78 40.41 16.05
CA THR A 9 -52.17 39.96 16.22
C THR A 9 -52.23 38.48 16.65
N ALA A 10 -53.32 38.07 17.31
CA ALA A 10 -53.48 36.66 17.73
C ALA A 10 -53.42 35.67 16.56
N ALA A 11 -53.95 36.05 15.39
CA ALA A 11 -53.90 35.25 14.17
C ALA A 11 -52.46 35.10 13.66
N GLU A 12 -51.68 36.18 13.63
CA GLU A 12 -50.26 36.14 13.24
C GLU A 12 -49.44 35.24 14.18
N LEU A 13 -49.69 35.29 15.49
CA LEU A 13 -49.03 34.38 16.45
C LEU A 13 -49.37 32.92 16.18
N GLN A 14 -50.61 32.60 15.80
CA GLN A 14 -51.01 31.24 15.44
C GLN A 14 -50.31 30.77 14.16
N LEU A 15 -50.22 31.63 13.14
CA LEU A 15 -49.50 31.34 11.90
C LEU A 15 -48.02 31.06 12.16
N LEU A 16 -47.36 31.91 12.97
CA LEU A 16 -45.95 31.71 13.32
C LEU A 16 -45.71 30.39 14.07
N ARG A 17 -46.63 29.99 14.94
CA ARG A 17 -46.55 28.68 15.63
C ARG A 17 -46.71 27.52 14.66
N ASN A 18 -47.64 27.61 13.72
CA ASN A 18 -47.83 26.57 12.72
C ASN A 18 -46.61 26.45 11.80
N ALA A 19 -46.08 27.58 11.31
CA ALA A 19 -44.85 27.61 10.52
C ALA A 19 -43.64 27.06 11.31
N ALA A 20 -43.56 27.30 12.62
CA ALA A 20 -42.52 26.70 13.46
C ALA A 20 -42.65 25.18 13.54
N LYS A 21 -43.86 24.65 13.76
CA LYS A 21 -44.13 23.21 13.77
C LYS A 21 -43.76 22.55 12.44
N GLU A 22 -44.13 23.17 11.33
CA GLU A 22 -43.79 22.69 9.99
C GLU A 22 -42.27 22.67 9.76
N ARG A 23 -41.58 23.74 10.15
CA ARG A 23 -40.12 23.82 10.08
C ARG A 23 -39.45 22.71 10.87
N ASP A 24 -39.93 22.43 12.08
CA ASP A 24 -39.35 21.39 12.93
C ASP A 24 -39.63 19.99 12.38
N ALA A 25 -40.83 19.77 11.81
CA ALA A 25 -41.15 18.53 11.09
C ALA A 25 -40.26 18.32 9.86
N LEU A 26 -40.04 19.38 9.06
CA LEU A 26 -39.15 19.34 7.88
C LEU A 26 -37.69 19.09 8.29
N LYS A 27 -37.21 19.74 9.36
CA LYS A 27 -35.88 19.47 9.93
C LYS A 27 -35.73 18.02 10.37
N GLY A 28 -36.76 17.44 10.99
CA GLY A 28 -36.80 16.03 11.35
C GLY A 28 -36.64 15.12 10.13
N LYS A 29 -37.43 15.37 9.07
CA LYS A 29 -37.34 14.62 7.80
C LYS A 29 -35.96 14.76 7.15
N LEU A 30 -35.40 15.97 7.11
CA LEU A 30 -34.06 16.21 6.57
C LEU A 30 -33.00 15.40 7.31
N ARG A 31 -33.05 15.35 8.65
CA ARG A 31 -32.12 14.54 9.45
C ARG A 31 -32.19 13.06 9.07
N VAL A 32 -33.39 12.50 8.97
CA VAL A 32 -33.58 11.09 8.59
C VAL A 32 -32.99 10.82 7.21
N VAL A 33 -33.36 11.63 6.20
CA VAL A 33 -32.85 11.47 4.83
C VAL A 33 -31.33 11.63 4.75
N THR A 34 -30.74 12.55 5.53
CA THR A 34 -29.27 12.69 5.56
C THR A 34 -28.58 11.45 6.10
N VAL A 35 -29.11 10.84 7.16
CA VAL A 35 -28.55 9.60 7.73
C VAL A 35 -28.70 8.44 6.76
N GLU A 36 -29.84 8.31 6.08
CA GLU A 36 -30.07 7.29 5.06
C GLU A 36 -29.11 7.45 3.88
N ARG A 37 -28.92 8.67 3.38
CA ARG A 37 -27.96 8.99 2.33
C ARG A 37 -26.54 8.56 2.73
N ASP A 38 -26.12 8.90 3.95
CA ASP A 38 -24.76 8.62 4.43
C ASP A 38 -24.54 7.11 4.57
N LEU A 39 -25.52 6.37 5.10
CA LEU A 39 -25.51 4.92 5.17
C LEU A 39 -25.39 4.26 3.78
N LEU A 40 -26.16 4.75 2.79
CA LEU A 40 -26.10 4.23 1.42
C LEU A 40 -24.75 4.52 0.77
N LEU A 41 -24.19 5.71 1.00
CA LEU A 41 -22.89 6.12 0.49
C LEU A 41 -21.76 5.25 1.08
N GLU A 42 -21.82 4.92 2.37
CA GLU A 42 -20.88 4.00 3.01
C GLU A 42 -20.96 2.58 2.41
N ARG A 43 -22.17 2.07 2.17
CA ARG A 43 -22.38 0.78 1.51
C ARG A 43 -21.80 0.77 0.10
N LEU A 44 -22.04 1.82 -0.68
CA LEU A 44 -21.47 1.96 -2.03
C LEU A 44 -19.95 1.97 -1.98
N LYS A 45 -19.34 2.75 -1.09
CA LYS A 45 -17.88 2.77 -0.91
C LYS A 45 -17.35 1.39 -0.51
N ALA A 46 -18.05 0.67 0.37
CA ALA A 46 -17.67 -0.68 0.76
C ALA A 46 -17.71 -1.65 -0.44
N PHE A 47 -18.75 -1.59 -1.27
CA PHE A 47 -18.82 -2.38 -2.51
C PHE A 47 -17.73 -2.00 -3.50
N GLN A 48 -17.46 -0.72 -3.70
CA GLN A 48 -16.37 -0.25 -4.55
C GLN A 48 -15.01 -0.77 -4.08
N ARG A 49 -14.73 -0.75 -2.77
CA ARG A 49 -13.49 -1.34 -2.24
C ARG A 49 -13.44 -2.85 -2.42
N LYS A 50 -14.57 -3.57 -2.33
CA LYS A 50 -14.60 -5.02 -2.60
C LYS A 50 -14.30 -5.33 -4.07
N LEU A 51 -14.82 -4.52 -5.00
CA LEU A 51 -14.62 -4.72 -6.44
C LEU A 51 -13.23 -4.26 -6.90
N PHE A 52 -12.77 -3.12 -6.41
CA PHE A 52 -11.58 -2.43 -6.93
C PHE A 52 -10.41 -2.32 -5.95
N GLY A 53 -10.59 -2.68 -4.67
CA GLY A 53 -9.53 -2.60 -3.66
C GLY A 53 -8.45 -3.67 -3.83
N ALA A 54 -8.80 -4.84 -4.35
CA ALA A 54 -7.81 -5.88 -4.68
C ALA A 54 -7.00 -5.51 -5.93
N THR A 55 -7.57 -4.76 -6.89
CA THR A 55 -6.90 -4.39 -8.14
C THR A 55 -5.89 -3.26 -8.01
N SER A 56 -5.92 -2.45 -6.93
CA SER A 56 -4.91 -1.39 -6.74
C SER A 56 -3.58 -1.90 -6.18
N GLU A 57 -3.55 -3.08 -5.55
CA GLU A 57 -2.32 -3.71 -5.03
C GLU A 57 -1.92 -4.97 -5.81
N VAL A 58 -2.88 -5.68 -6.40
CA VAL A 58 -2.58 -6.73 -7.38
C VAL A 58 -2.27 -6.04 -8.70
N ARG A 59 -1.03 -5.56 -8.82
CA ARG A 59 -0.37 -5.38 -10.11
C ARG A 59 -0.54 -6.69 -10.87
N GLY A 60 -1.34 -6.68 -11.93
CA GLY A 60 -1.57 -7.88 -12.73
C GLY A 60 -0.24 -8.51 -13.14
N SER A 61 -0.20 -9.82 -13.34
CA SER A 61 1.01 -10.53 -13.80
C SER A 61 1.63 -9.92 -15.07
N GLN A 62 0.83 -9.19 -15.86
CA GLN A 62 1.25 -8.42 -17.04
C GLN A 62 2.06 -7.15 -16.71
N GLN A 63 2.01 -6.66 -15.48
CA GLN A 63 2.79 -5.50 -15.04
C GLN A 63 4.21 -5.88 -14.58
N LYS A 64 4.61 -7.15 -14.72
CA LYS A 64 6.01 -7.55 -14.60
C LYS A 64 6.85 -7.05 -15.79
N ASP A 65 6.22 -6.76 -16.92
CA ASP A 65 6.90 -6.18 -18.10
C ASP A 65 7.07 -4.64 -18.00
N LEU A 66 6.55 -4.01 -16.93
CA LEU A 66 6.81 -2.60 -16.63
C LEU A 66 8.03 -2.36 -15.74
N PHE A 67 8.87 -3.39 -15.51
CA PHE A 67 10.26 -3.11 -15.15
C PHE A 67 10.91 -2.50 -16.39
N LEU A 68 10.79 -1.17 -16.51
CA LEU A 68 11.42 -0.36 -17.52
C LEU A 68 12.94 -0.46 -17.35
N ASN A 69 13.52 -1.54 -17.88
CA ASN A 69 14.94 -1.75 -17.99
C ASN A 69 15.53 -0.89 -19.14
N GLU A 70 14.92 0.27 -19.43
CA GLU A 70 15.40 1.19 -20.47
C GLU A 70 16.87 1.57 -20.21
N ALA A 71 17.23 1.79 -18.94
CA ALA A 71 18.60 2.06 -18.52
C ALA A 71 19.58 0.89 -18.76
N GLU A 72 19.14 -0.37 -18.63
CA GLU A 72 19.97 -1.54 -18.95
C GLU A 72 20.05 -1.79 -20.47
N THR A 73 18.99 -1.44 -21.23
CA THR A 73 19.02 -1.51 -22.70
C THR A 73 19.89 -0.42 -23.34
N LEU A 74 20.01 0.74 -22.68
CA LEU A 74 20.89 1.84 -23.08
C LEU A 74 22.28 1.73 -22.47
N ALA A 75 22.54 0.73 -21.62
CA ALA A 75 23.85 0.52 -21.06
C ALA A 75 24.83 0.12 -22.17
N PRO A 76 26.02 0.73 -22.24
CA PRO A 76 27.03 0.38 -23.25
C PRO A 76 27.44 -1.08 -23.06
N THR A 77 27.24 -1.88 -24.11
CA THR A 77 27.73 -3.26 -24.18
C THR A 77 29.09 -3.28 -24.85
N ALA A 78 29.82 -4.40 -24.79
CA ALA A 78 31.17 -4.52 -25.38
C ALA A 78 31.23 -4.26 -26.91
N ALA A 79 30.08 -4.17 -27.58
CA ALA A 79 29.96 -3.83 -29.00
C ALA A 79 29.56 -2.35 -29.26
N THR A 80 29.23 -1.58 -28.23
CA THR A 80 28.87 -0.16 -28.33
C THR A 80 30.14 0.68 -28.22
N LEU A 81 30.41 1.52 -29.24
CA LEU A 81 31.52 2.47 -29.18
C LEU A 81 31.31 3.45 -28.01
N PRO A 82 32.37 3.84 -27.28
CA PRO A 82 32.25 4.79 -26.19
C PRO A 82 31.64 6.10 -26.71
N ALA A 83 30.70 6.66 -25.94
CA ALA A 83 30.12 7.96 -26.24
C ALA A 83 31.24 9.01 -26.34
N GLN A 84 31.22 9.80 -27.40
CA GLN A 84 32.15 10.91 -27.59
C GLN A 84 31.81 11.97 -26.53
N GLU A 85 32.69 12.13 -25.54
CA GLU A 85 32.58 13.16 -24.52
C GLU A 85 32.61 14.53 -25.20
N GLU A 86 31.51 15.29 -25.14
CA GLU A 86 31.56 16.71 -25.49
C GLU A 86 32.42 17.41 -24.43
N GLU A 87 33.63 17.80 -24.85
CA GLU A 87 34.58 18.55 -24.05
C GLU A 87 33.99 19.91 -23.66
N GLY A 88 33.39 20.01 -22.47
CA GLY A 88 32.83 21.28 -22.02
C GLY A 88 32.26 21.35 -20.60
N THR A 89 32.18 20.24 -19.87
CA THR A 89 31.74 20.30 -18.46
C THR A 89 32.94 20.32 -17.52
N PRO A 90 33.08 21.32 -16.63
CA PRO A 90 34.16 21.32 -15.65
C PRO A 90 33.98 20.13 -14.69
N GLU A 91 34.94 19.21 -14.71
CA GLU A 91 35.00 18.09 -13.78
C GLU A 91 35.21 18.61 -12.36
N ILE A 92 34.28 18.28 -11.47
CA ILE A 92 34.39 18.60 -10.05
C ILE A 92 34.91 17.36 -9.35
N GLU A 93 36.16 17.42 -8.87
CA GLU A 93 36.78 16.34 -8.10
C GLU A 93 36.08 16.18 -6.73
N VAL A 94 35.27 15.12 -6.60
CA VAL A 94 34.62 14.76 -5.34
C VAL A 94 35.52 13.82 -4.54
N ALA A 95 35.94 14.25 -3.35
CA ALA A 95 36.76 13.44 -2.46
C ALA A 95 36.05 12.14 -2.01
N GLY A 96 36.71 10.99 -2.21
CA GLY A 96 36.14 9.67 -1.94
C GLY A 96 35.70 9.46 -0.48
N HIS A 97 34.41 9.15 -0.29
CA HIS A 97 33.84 8.85 1.03
C HIS A 97 33.96 7.36 1.39
N LYS A 98 34.61 7.06 2.54
CA LYS A 98 34.69 5.69 3.07
C LYS A 98 33.51 5.39 4.00
N ARG A 99 32.57 4.56 3.53
CA ARG A 99 31.47 4.05 4.34
C ARG A 99 31.85 2.71 4.96
N LYS A 100 31.71 2.57 6.28
CA LYS A 100 31.79 1.26 6.94
C LYS A 100 30.56 0.43 6.52
N LYS A 101 30.77 -0.82 6.10
CA LYS A 101 29.66 -1.74 5.83
C LYS A 101 28.83 -1.87 7.11
N ARG A 102 27.60 -1.36 7.09
CA ARG A 102 26.68 -1.47 8.23
C ARG A 102 26.15 -2.90 8.26
N GLY A 103 26.91 -3.79 8.90
CA GLY A 103 26.46 -5.15 9.19
C GLY A 103 25.36 -5.16 10.24
N ARG A 104 24.57 -6.23 10.27
CA ARG A 104 23.69 -6.51 11.41
C ARG A 104 24.58 -6.80 12.63
N LYS A 105 24.14 -6.41 13.83
CA LYS A 105 24.82 -6.85 15.06
C LYS A 105 24.76 -8.39 15.09
N PRO A 106 25.88 -9.08 15.32
CA PRO A 106 25.87 -10.53 15.44
C PRO A 106 24.94 -10.94 16.58
N LEU A 107 24.23 -12.05 16.40
CA LEU A 107 23.32 -12.59 17.41
C LEU A 107 24.13 -13.01 18.65
N ASP A 108 23.67 -12.63 19.83
CA ASP A 108 24.35 -12.88 21.10
C ASP A 108 24.63 -14.39 21.29
N PRO A 109 25.88 -14.78 21.64
CA PRO A 109 26.25 -16.17 21.84
C PRO A 109 25.50 -16.86 23.00
N ALA A 110 24.90 -16.11 23.92
CA ALA A 110 24.11 -16.67 25.01
C ALA A 110 22.74 -17.20 24.56
N LEU A 111 22.28 -16.89 23.33
CA LEU A 111 21.02 -17.44 22.82
C LEU A 111 21.20 -18.91 22.41
N PRO A 112 20.27 -19.80 22.82
CA PRO A 112 20.33 -21.21 22.44
C PRO A 112 20.14 -21.37 20.92
N ARG A 113 21.19 -21.81 20.24
CA ARG A 113 21.16 -22.15 18.80
C ARG A 113 20.87 -23.63 18.65
N VAL A 114 19.60 -24.01 18.69
CA VAL A 114 19.18 -25.41 18.52
C VAL A 114 19.07 -25.73 17.01
N PRO A 115 19.92 -26.61 16.45
CA PRO A 115 19.81 -27.02 15.06
C PRO A 115 18.60 -27.95 14.91
N MET A 116 17.52 -27.48 14.28
CA MET A 116 16.39 -28.33 13.90
C MET A 116 16.67 -28.95 12.54
N ARG A 117 16.97 -30.25 12.51
CA ARG A 117 17.16 -31.01 11.28
C ARG A 117 15.81 -31.56 10.82
N HIS A 118 15.32 -31.11 9.67
CA HIS A 118 14.14 -31.68 9.03
C HIS A 118 14.58 -32.78 8.07
N GLU A 119 14.26 -34.03 8.38
CA GLU A 119 14.47 -35.16 7.48
C GLU A 119 13.22 -35.41 6.62
N LEU A 120 13.43 -35.76 5.35
CA LEU A 120 12.35 -36.25 4.51
C LEU A 120 11.88 -37.64 5.01
N PRO A 121 10.56 -37.91 4.96
CA PRO A 121 10.01 -39.21 5.25
C PRO A 121 10.56 -40.28 4.29
N GLU A 122 10.66 -41.53 4.75
CA GLU A 122 11.31 -42.62 4.02
C GLU A 122 10.71 -42.87 2.63
N SER A 123 9.42 -42.59 2.45
CA SER A 123 8.71 -42.71 1.18
C SER A 123 9.13 -41.71 0.10
N GLU A 124 9.76 -40.60 0.49
CA GLU A 124 10.24 -39.55 -0.42
C GLU A 124 11.76 -39.57 -0.57
N ARG A 125 12.43 -40.56 0.03
CA ARG A 125 13.87 -40.80 -0.16
C ARG A 125 14.09 -41.56 -1.46
N ASP A 126 14.11 -40.83 -2.57
CA ASP A 126 14.42 -41.43 -3.87
C ASP A 126 15.85 -42.01 -3.88
N TYR A 127 15.96 -43.24 -4.36
CA TYR A 127 17.26 -43.83 -4.71
C TYR A 127 17.81 -43.07 -5.92
N CYS A 128 18.94 -42.37 -5.75
CA CYS A 128 19.66 -41.85 -6.90
C CYS A 128 20.16 -43.02 -7.75
N ASN A 129 20.21 -42.80 -9.07
CA ASN A 129 20.66 -43.77 -10.08
C ASN A 129 22.11 -44.28 -9.88
N CYS A 130 22.81 -43.83 -8.83
CA CYS A 130 24.14 -44.27 -8.40
C CYS A 130 24.13 -45.38 -7.33
N GLY A 131 22.97 -45.97 -7.00
CA GLY A 131 22.88 -47.14 -6.09
C GLY A 131 23.15 -46.84 -4.62
N ARG A 132 23.16 -45.55 -4.22
CA ARG A 132 23.26 -45.10 -2.83
C ARG A 132 22.00 -44.33 -2.42
N ILE A 133 21.62 -44.47 -1.14
CA ILE A 133 20.58 -43.65 -0.52
C ILE A 133 21.07 -42.21 -0.51
N CYS A 134 20.32 -41.30 -1.13
CA CYS A 134 20.62 -39.88 -1.10
C CYS A 134 20.62 -39.38 0.35
N PRO A 135 21.67 -38.68 0.81
CA PRO A 135 21.64 -38.03 2.11
C PRO A 135 20.42 -37.12 2.21
N SER A 136 19.68 -37.23 3.32
CA SER A 136 18.46 -36.46 3.60
C SER A 136 18.70 -34.95 3.74
N GLU A 137 19.96 -34.50 3.65
CA GLU A 137 20.34 -33.10 3.63
C GLU A 137 20.34 -32.56 2.20
N ARG A 138 19.19 -32.04 1.76
CA ARG A 138 19.16 -31.09 0.65
C ARG A 138 19.84 -29.81 1.17
N MET A 139 21.17 -29.75 1.13
CA MET A 139 21.94 -28.52 1.37
C MET A 139 21.58 -27.53 0.26
N ARG A 140 20.49 -26.79 0.48
CA ARG A 140 20.16 -25.61 -0.29
C ARG A 140 21.11 -24.53 0.20
N THR A 141 22.30 -24.45 -0.40
CA THR A 141 23.11 -23.25 -0.34
C THR A 141 22.33 -22.17 -1.08
N MET A 142 21.50 -21.43 -0.33
CA MET A 142 20.88 -20.20 -0.77
C MET A 142 21.99 -19.13 -0.71
N TRP A 143 22.49 -18.75 -1.90
CA TRP A 143 23.25 -17.52 -2.09
C TRP A 143 22.39 -16.30 -1.75
#